data_AF-A0A8S1T3H0-F1
#
_entry.id   AF-A0A8S1T3H0-F1
#
_cell.length_a   1.000
_cell.length_b   1.000
_cell.length_c   1.000
_cell.angle_alpha   90.00
_cell.angle_beta   90.00
_cell.angle_gamma   90.00
#
_symmetry.space_group_name_H-M   'P 1'
#
loop_
_entity.id
_entity.type
_entity.pdbx_description
1 polymer ?
#
loop_
_entity_poly.entity_id
_entity_poly.type
_entity_poly.pdbx_seq_one_letter_code
_entity_poly.pdbx_strand_id
1 'polypeptide(L)'
;MSLFVSYLKQIDFFGAPLVQQIDKEQSIYKSILGGVMTLLICSASLSYAIWVIYLWQINQFSPKISSSVYVSDFKLLDINYDVIKICYYKYEENLIDPFEAKVLLPLIIYTENYTFTETTLLDISNKTTYYGNRFIIPQMKLGFTNINDQLITTSEMYIQIVKCTPEYLKDGEECATEEISNQFFNQAQNIIIMQVQYKQLNSKDGSIQSSVQEFFVQIEKPNCYSLNTFLQSSFYEVKDSFLFGYPKYFEFVNGALIQPQTNSVQYCQQAYGDETYASLYVVMKGNQIKTIFEYPNAGDLLANIGSIVSILFMLRHLIVIFNSHFLNEKIVHDLITYYYPQFPQIKIYKNWKRDIVKVVLHNQQLDLNEYLRFYQNIKQKIEQKLTFVNMVYEISRIYILIRADKLQNEIKKCHAVGLKLDHLKLSSVVIDPFSKSSCTSREIEEQTLNDEDIGILSLQERQIQSKVQIPDEEADLINFYDINKVKF
;
A
#
# COMPACT_ATOMS: atom_id res chain seq x y z
N MET A 1 -34.34 -12.16 19.26
CA MET A 1 -33.71 -12.92 18.16
C MET A 1 -34.19 -12.46 16.77
N SER A 2 -35.48 -12.16 16.55
CA SER A 2 -36.00 -11.68 15.26
C SER A 2 -35.44 -10.32 14.80
N LEU A 3 -35.24 -9.37 15.73
CA LEU A 3 -34.66 -8.05 15.43
C LEU A 3 -33.21 -8.13 14.93
N PHE A 4 -32.38 -8.97 15.54
CA PHE A 4 -30.98 -9.17 15.14
C PHE A 4 -30.87 -9.79 13.74
N VAL A 5 -31.74 -10.77 13.43
CA VAL A 5 -31.81 -11.39 12.10
C VAL A 5 -32.29 -10.38 11.04
N SER A 6 -33.23 -9.51 11.38
CA SER A 6 -33.69 -8.43 10.49
C SER A 6 -32.57 -7.42 10.23
N TYR A 7 -31.84 -7.03 11.28
CA TYR A 7 -30.73 -6.08 11.19
C TYR A 7 -29.57 -6.60 10.32
N LEU A 8 -29.18 -7.86 10.48
CA LEU A 8 -28.15 -8.49 9.63
C LEU A 8 -28.57 -8.51 8.15
N LYS A 9 -29.85 -8.76 7.84
CA LYS A 9 -30.34 -8.69 6.46
C LYS A 9 -30.33 -7.26 5.91
N GLN A 10 -30.54 -6.24 6.74
CA GLN A 10 -30.54 -4.85 6.27
C GLN A 10 -29.13 -4.36 5.88
N ILE A 11 -28.10 -4.79 6.62
CA ILE A 11 -26.70 -4.38 6.46
C ILE A 11 -26.01 -5.06 5.29
N ASP A 12 -26.58 -6.12 4.71
CA ASP A 12 -26.02 -6.76 3.52
C ASP A 12 -25.94 -5.78 2.35
N PHE A 13 -24.72 -5.27 2.10
CA PHE A 13 -24.38 -4.43 0.96
C PHE A 13 -24.15 -5.25 -0.32
N PHE A 14 -24.10 -6.58 -0.21
CA PHE A 14 -23.77 -7.51 -1.29
C PHE A 14 -24.98 -8.32 -1.74
N GLY A 15 -26.19 -7.77 -1.57
CA GLY A 15 -27.42 -8.41 -2.01
C GLY A 15 -27.41 -8.70 -3.52
N ALA A 16 -28.05 -9.80 -3.92
CA ALA A 16 -28.15 -10.23 -5.31
C ALA A 16 -29.43 -9.67 -5.95
N PRO A 17 -29.36 -9.08 -7.16
CA PRO A 17 -30.56 -8.65 -7.86
C PRO A 17 -31.42 -9.86 -8.24
N LEU A 18 -32.72 -9.76 -8.01
CA LEU A 18 -33.68 -10.74 -8.52
C LEU A 18 -33.87 -10.47 -10.02
N VAL A 19 -33.34 -11.35 -10.86
CA VAL A 19 -33.29 -11.19 -12.33
C VAL A 19 -34.69 -11.15 -12.98
N GLN A 20 -35.75 -11.53 -12.26
CA GLN A 20 -37.08 -11.78 -12.82
C GLN A 20 -38.17 -10.74 -12.46
N GLN A 21 -37.82 -9.51 -12.05
CA GLN A 21 -38.85 -8.53 -11.65
C GLN A 21 -39.23 -7.46 -12.69
N ILE A 22 -40.54 -7.24 -12.75
CA ILE A 22 -41.30 -6.27 -13.54
C ILE A 22 -41.47 -4.91 -12.79
N ASP A 23 -41.06 -4.80 -11.52
CA ASP A 23 -41.17 -3.54 -10.76
C ASP A 23 -39.90 -3.19 -9.95
N LYS A 24 -39.63 -1.87 -9.79
CA LYS A 24 -38.31 -1.33 -9.44
C LYS A 24 -37.96 -1.31 -7.94
N GLU A 25 -38.94 -1.38 -7.03
CA GLU A 25 -38.70 -1.00 -5.62
C GLU A 25 -38.36 -2.15 -4.64
N GLN A 26 -38.38 -3.43 -5.04
CA GLN A 26 -38.00 -4.56 -4.16
C GLN A 26 -37.11 -5.61 -4.82
N SER A 27 -36.06 -5.16 -5.51
CA SER A 27 -35.30 -5.99 -6.47
C SER A 27 -34.03 -6.67 -5.95
N ILE A 28 -33.69 -6.59 -4.65
CA ILE A 28 -32.41 -7.12 -4.13
C ILE A 28 -32.64 -8.13 -2.99
N TYR A 29 -32.27 -9.39 -3.24
CA TYR A 29 -32.21 -10.42 -2.20
C TYR A 29 -31.01 -10.19 -1.28
N LYS A 30 -31.31 -9.95 0.00
CA LYS A 30 -30.31 -9.81 1.07
C LYS A 30 -30.34 -11.01 2.00
N SER A 31 -29.17 -11.53 2.34
CA SER A 31 -29.02 -12.71 3.19
C SER A 31 -28.38 -12.37 4.54
N ILE A 32 -28.66 -13.20 5.55
CA ILE A 32 -28.03 -13.07 6.88
C ILE A 32 -26.52 -13.27 6.76
N LEU A 33 -26.10 -14.23 5.93
CA LEU A 33 -24.70 -14.53 5.69
C LEU A 33 -23.98 -13.39 4.96
N GLY A 34 -24.63 -12.75 3.98
CA GLY A 34 -24.12 -11.55 3.31
C GLY A 34 -23.96 -10.37 4.28
N GLY A 35 -24.91 -10.19 5.20
CA GLY A 35 -24.80 -9.22 6.29
C GLY A 35 -23.61 -9.46 7.23
N VAL A 36 -23.40 -10.72 7.65
CA VAL A 36 -22.24 -11.09 8.49
C VAL A 36 -20.92 -10.84 7.75
N MET A 37 -20.84 -11.23 6.48
CA MET A 37 -19.64 -11.00 5.67
C MET A 37 -19.37 -9.50 5.43
N THR A 38 -20.43 -8.71 5.25
CA THR A 38 -20.31 -7.24 5.15
C THR A 38 -19.70 -6.65 6.42
N LEU A 39 -20.17 -7.08 7.60
CA LEU A 39 -19.62 -6.64 8.88
C LEU A 39 -18.15 -7.03 9.02
N LEU A 40 -17.80 -8.27 8.69
CA LEU A 40 -16.41 -8.75 8.75
C LEU A 40 -15.48 -7.95 7.83
N ILE A 41 -15.89 -7.69 6.58
CA ILE A 41 -15.10 -6.92 5.61
C ILE A 41 -14.91 -5.47 6.07
N CYS A 42 -15.97 -4.82 6.55
CA CYS A 42 -15.90 -3.46 7.07
C CYS A 42 -15.02 -3.38 8.32
N SER A 43 -15.16 -4.34 9.24
CA SER A 43 -14.34 -4.41 10.46
C SER A 43 -12.87 -4.62 10.11
N ALA A 44 -12.56 -5.57 9.22
CA ALA A 44 -11.18 -5.84 8.79
C ALA A 44 -10.57 -4.61 8.10
N SER A 45 -11.33 -3.93 7.25
CA SER A 45 -10.91 -2.70 6.57
C SER A 45 -10.59 -1.58 7.56
N LEU A 46 -11.45 -1.37 8.56
CA LEU A 46 -11.24 -0.36 9.60
C LEU A 46 -10.04 -0.71 10.48
N SER A 47 -9.91 -1.97 10.91
CA SER A 47 -8.75 -2.44 11.67
C SER A 47 -7.46 -2.25 10.89
N TYR A 48 -7.45 -2.55 9.59
CA TYR A 48 -6.30 -2.33 8.73
C TYR A 48 -5.94 -0.84 8.62
N ALA A 49 -6.92 0.03 8.40
CA ALA A 49 -6.70 1.48 8.35
C ALA A 49 -6.10 2.02 9.66
N ILE A 50 -6.63 1.61 10.82
CA ILE A 50 -6.08 1.97 12.14
C ILE A 50 -4.65 1.48 12.29
N TRP A 51 -4.37 0.24 11.86
CA TRP A 51 -3.03 -0.34 11.92
C TRP A 51 -2.02 0.41 11.04
N VAL A 52 -2.40 0.80 9.81
CA VAL A 52 -1.55 1.61 8.92
C VAL A 52 -1.25 2.97 9.55
N ILE A 53 -2.25 3.64 10.13
CA ILE A 53 -2.04 4.92 10.82
C ILE A 53 -1.12 4.75 12.04
N TYR A 54 -1.29 3.66 12.80
CA TYR A 54 -0.42 3.35 13.94
C TYR A 54 1.03 3.15 13.49
N LEU A 55 1.27 2.36 12.43
CA LEU A 55 2.60 2.17 11.85
C LEU A 55 3.25 3.47 11.38
N TRP A 56 2.45 4.38 10.84
CA TRP A 56 2.91 5.70 10.44
C TRP A 56 3.35 6.53 11.65
N GLN A 57 2.54 6.54 12.71
CA GLN A 57 2.86 7.29 13.93
C GLN A 57 4.16 6.84 14.59
N ILE A 58 4.51 5.55 14.50
CA ILE A 58 5.75 4.99 15.07
C ILE A 58 6.93 4.97 14.08
N ASN A 59 6.84 5.68 12.95
CA ASN A 59 7.89 5.78 11.92
C ASN A 59 8.40 4.42 11.42
N GLN A 60 7.51 3.42 11.32
CA GLN A 60 7.90 2.09 10.81
C GLN A 60 7.84 1.98 9.29
N PHE A 61 7.31 2.99 8.59
CA PHE A 61 7.44 3.05 7.13
C PHE A 61 8.81 3.59 6.74
N SER A 62 9.47 2.89 5.83
CA SER A 62 10.71 3.39 5.24
C SER A 62 10.41 4.59 4.32
N PRO A 63 11.15 5.70 4.44
CA PRO A 63 11.00 6.81 3.52
C PRO A 63 11.50 6.42 2.13
N LYS A 64 10.97 7.11 1.12
CA LYS A 64 11.57 7.12 -0.22
C LYS A 64 12.85 7.97 -0.12
N ILE A 65 13.98 7.38 -0.49
CA ILE A 65 15.28 8.04 -0.45
C ILE A 65 15.72 8.30 -1.88
N SER A 66 16.01 9.55 -2.21
CA SER A 66 16.65 9.93 -3.46
C SER A 66 17.93 10.69 -3.19
N SER A 67 18.98 10.37 -3.95
CA SER A 67 20.28 11.01 -3.81
C SER A 67 20.70 11.61 -5.16
N SER A 68 21.19 12.84 -5.12
CA SER A 68 21.71 13.56 -6.28
C SER A 68 22.95 14.35 -5.88
N VAL A 69 23.83 14.61 -6.83
CA VAL A 69 25.02 15.44 -6.62
C VAL A 69 24.71 16.85 -7.11
N TYR A 70 24.98 17.86 -6.30
CA TYR A 70 24.82 19.26 -6.68
C TYR A 70 25.99 20.11 -6.14
N VAL A 71 26.17 21.29 -6.72
CA VAL A 71 27.14 22.28 -6.25
C VAL A 71 26.48 23.09 -5.15
N SER A 72 27.09 23.13 -3.97
CA SER A 72 26.53 23.79 -2.79
C SER A 72 27.49 24.82 -2.24
N ASP A 73 26.98 25.93 -1.73
CA ASP A 73 27.77 26.97 -1.08
C ASP A 73 28.03 26.70 0.42
N PHE A 74 27.66 25.51 0.90
CA PHE A 74 27.86 25.00 2.28
C PHE A 74 27.34 25.94 3.37
N LYS A 75 26.36 26.79 3.07
CA LYS A 75 25.82 27.80 4.01
C LYS A 75 25.25 27.22 5.29
N LEU A 76 24.77 25.98 5.27
CA LEU A 76 24.13 25.34 6.42
C LEU A 76 25.08 24.36 7.13
N LEU A 77 26.31 24.18 6.62
CA LEU A 77 27.30 23.30 7.21
C LEU A 77 27.76 23.87 8.55
N ASP A 78 27.19 23.33 9.62
CA ASP A 78 27.63 23.64 10.96
C ASP A 78 28.86 22.80 11.33
N ILE A 79 30.05 23.40 11.23
CA ILE A 79 31.33 22.77 11.63
C ILE A 79 31.59 22.94 13.14
N ASN A 80 30.61 23.36 13.96
CA ASN A 80 30.77 23.52 15.41
C ASN A 80 30.88 22.20 16.20
N TYR A 81 31.30 21.12 15.57
CA TYR A 81 31.64 19.85 16.22
C TYR A 81 33.04 19.38 15.81
N ASP A 82 33.64 18.53 16.64
CA ASP A 82 35.02 18.05 16.45
C ASP A 82 35.15 17.10 15.22
N VAL A 83 35.11 17.64 13.99
CA VAL A 83 35.18 16.84 12.75
C VAL A 83 36.48 16.06 12.65
N ILE A 84 37.61 16.66 13.03
CA ILE A 84 38.91 15.99 13.04
C ILE A 84 39.43 15.93 14.47
N LYS A 85 39.95 14.77 14.86
CA LYS A 85 40.68 14.57 16.11
C LYS A 85 41.96 13.82 15.82
N ILE A 86 43.04 14.22 16.46
CA ILE A 86 44.34 13.59 16.31
C ILE A 86 44.78 13.08 17.68
N CYS A 87 45.36 11.90 17.75
CA CYS A 87 45.98 11.42 18.98
C CYS A 87 47.16 10.50 18.66
N TYR A 88 48.04 10.31 19.64
CA TYR A 88 49.07 9.29 19.58
C TYR A 88 48.51 7.95 20.06
N TYR A 89 48.86 6.86 19.37
CA TYR A 89 48.49 5.51 19.75
C TYR A 89 49.46 4.93 20.77
N LYS A 90 49.29 5.33 22.03
CA LYS A 90 50.00 4.74 23.15
C LYS A 90 49.29 3.46 23.60
N TYR A 91 49.81 2.29 23.19
CA TYR A 91 49.25 0.99 23.58
C TYR A 91 49.89 0.41 24.86
N GLU A 92 51.06 0.91 25.26
CA GLU A 92 51.76 0.58 26.49
C GLU A 92 52.13 1.85 27.28
N GLU A 93 52.04 1.81 28.61
CA GLU A 93 52.30 2.98 29.47
C GLU A 93 53.74 3.53 29.36
N ASN A 94 54.70 2.66 29.03
CA ASN A 94 56.13 2.98 28.95
C ASN A 94 56.52 3.72 27.65
N LEU A 95 55.62 3.82 26.67
CA LEU A 95 55.91 4.51 25.41
C LEU A 95 55.91 6.03 25.61
N ILE A 96 56.76 6.72 24.85
CA ILE A 96 56.86 8.17 24.89
C ILE A 96 55.74 8.71 24.01
N ASP A 97 54.80 9.46 24.59
CA ASP A 97 53.85 10.23 23.79
C ASP A 97 54.59 11.47 23.26
N PRO A 98 54.72 11.63 21.93
CA PRO A 98 55.50 12.70 21.35
C PRO A 98 54.89 14.08 21.58
N PHE A 99 53.58 14.17 21.84
CA PHE A 99 52.90 15.43 22.09
C PHE A 99 53.01 15.85 23.56
N GLU A 100 52.88 14.91 24.50
CA GLU A 100 53.06 15.21 25.93
C GLU A 100 54.52 15.49 26.28
N ALA A 101 55.45 14.71 25.71
CA ALA A 101 56.87 14.89 25.93
C ALA A 101 57.47 16.05 25.11
N LYS A 102 56.68 16.69 24.23
CA LYS A 102 57.11 17.77 23.32
C LYS A 102 58.30 17.37 22.44
N VAL A 103 58.25 16.14 21.93
CA VAL A 103 59.15 15.68 20.85
C VAL A 103 58.64 16.20 19.51
N LEU A 104 57.32 16.12 19.31
CA LEU A 104 56.63 16.61 18.12
C LEU A 104 55.58 17.67 18.52
N LEU A 105 55.43 18.69 17.68
CA LEU A 105 54.43 19.73 17.85
C LEU A 105 53.38 19.65 16.74
N PRO A 106 52.08 19.63 17.09
CA PRO A 106 51.00 19.73 16.11
C PRO A 106 50.74 21.21 15.79
N LEU A 107 51.06 21.63 14.58
CA LEU A 107 50.87 22.98 14.10
C LEU A 107 49.69 23.04 13.12
N ILE A 108 48.90 24.11 13.15
CA ILE A 108 47.84 24.37 12.17
C ILE A 108 48.14 25.65 11.39
N ILE A 109 47.97 25.54 10.08
CA ILE A 109 48.18 26.61 9.10
C ILE A 109 46.97 26.64 8.19
N TYR A 110 46.47 27.83 7.86
CA TYR A 110 45.42 28.00 6.86
C TYR A 110 46.00 28.59 5.58
N THR A 111 45.37 28.31 4.45
CA THR A 111 45.55 29.13 3.25
C THR A 111 44.34 30.03 3.13
N GLU A 112 44.53 31.35 3.07
CA GLU A 112 43.45 32.28 2.73
C GLU A 112 43.81 32.93 1.39
N ASN A 113 42.97 32.75 0.37
CA ASN A 113 43.21 33.25 -0.99
C ASN A 113 44.60 32.86 -1.54
N TYR A 114 44.98 31.59 -1.37
CA TYR A 114 46.27 31.03 -1.80
C TYR A 114 47.51 31.56 -1.07
N THR A 115 47.34 32.26 0.05
CA THR A 115 48.44 32.71 0.91
C THR A 115 48.37 32.01 2.27
N PHE A 116 49.52 31.53 2.78
CA PHE A 116 49.58 30.89 4.10
C PHE A 116 49.43 31.91 5.22
N THR A 117 48.58 31.61 6.19
CA THR A 117 48.45 32.37 7.44
C THR A 117 49.57 32.04 8.41
N GLU A 118 49.66 32.79 9.51
CA GLU A 118 50.58 32.45 10.60
C GLU A 118 50.29 31.06 11.17
N THR A 119 51.37 30.34 11.48
CA THR A 119 51.33 29.01 12.07
C THR A 119 50.93 29.10 13.54
N THR A 120 49.98 28.28 13.97
CA THR A 120 49.52 28.25 15.37
C THR A 120 49.69 26.87 15.97
N LEU A 121 50.17 26.79 17.21
CA LEU A 121 50.31 25.54 17.96
C LEU A 121 48.92 25.05 18.41
N LEU A 122 48.61 23.78 18.14
CA LEU A 122 47.40 23.15 18.63
C LEU A 122 47.58 22.67 20.06
N ASP A 123 46.73 23.15 20.97
CA ASP A 123 46.72 22.70 22.36
C ASP A 123 46.13 21.28 22.47
N ILE A 124 46.66 20.51 23.42
CA ILE A 124 46.12 19.19 23.78
C ILE A 124 44.77 19.37 24.50
N SER A 125 43.74 18.68 24.02
CA SER A 125 42.39 18.69 24.59
C SER A 125 42.31 17.95 25.92
N ASN A 126 41.34 18.35 26.75
CA ASN A 126 40.95 17.60 27.94
C ASN A 126 40.18 16.30 27.62
N LYS A 127 39.76 16.09 26.37
CA LYS A 127 39.07 14.87 25.92
C LYS A 127 40.07 13.74 25.73
N THR A 128 39.77 12.57 26.29
CA THR A 128 40.59 11.36 26.19
C THR A 128 39.99 10.32 25.25
N THR A 129 40.87 9.57 24.60
CA THR A 129 40.59 8.38 23.81
C THR A 129 40.18 7.22 24.72
N TYR A 130 39.64 6.14 24.14
CA TYR A 130 39.40 4.87 24.87
C TYR A 130 40.67 4.30 25.51
N TYR A 131 41.84 4.60 24.93
CA TYR A 131 43.15 4.16 25.40
C TYR A 131 43.77 5.08 26.46
N GLY A 132 43.07 6.16 26.86
CA GLY A 132 43.54 7.11 27.87
C GLY A 132 44.34 8.30 27.33
N ASN A 133 44.79 8.26 26.07
CA ASN A 133 45.55 9.35 25.44
C ASN A 133 44.67 10.56 25.16
N ARG A 134 45.23 11.77 25.20
CA ARG A 134 44.48 13.00 24.94
C ARG A 134 44.38 13.30 23.45
N PHE A 135 43.25 13.88 23.05
CA PHE A 135 43.05 14.32 21.67
C PHE A 135 43.65 15.71 21.43
N ILE A 136 44.09 15.96 20.22
CA ILE A 136 44.34 17.28 19.65
C ILE A 136 43.16 17.56 18.72
N ILE A 137 42.47 18.67 18.94
CA ILE A 137 41.23 19.00 18.22
C ILE A 137 41.42 20.33 17.48
N PRO A 138 41.73 20.29 16.19
CA PRO A 138 41.80 21.50 15.38
C PRO A 138 40.41 22.13 15.27
N GLN A 139 40.34 23.45 15.49
CA GLN A 139 39.18 24.22 15.03
C GLN A 139 39.26 24.26 13.51
N MET A 140 38.16 24.01 12.80
CA MET A 140 38.16 24.05 11.33
C MET A 140 37.61 25.38 10.83
N LYS A 141 38.37 26.05 9.96
CA LYS A 141 37.96 27.26 9.25
C LYS A 141 38.12 27.07 7.74
N LEU A 142 37.12 26.44 7.13
CA LEU A 142 37.08 26.24 5.67
C LEU A 142 36.15 27.27 5.03
N GLY A 143 36.51 27.73 3.85
CA GLY A 143 35.86 28.85 3.18
C GLY A 143 35.71 28.60 1.68
N PHE A 144 34.62 29.12 1.11
CA PHE A 144 34.32 29.00 -0.32
C PHE A 144 33.93 30.36 -0.86
N THR A 145 34.33 30.63 -2.09
CA THR A 145 33.83 31.78 -2.85
C THR A 145 33.42 31.35 -4.24
N ASN A 146 32.49 32.11 -4.82
CA ASN A 146 32.08 31.90 -6.20
C ASN A 146 32.89 32.86 -7.09
N ILE A 147 33.72 32.30 -7.97
CA ILE A 147 34.52 33.04 -8.94
C ILE A 147 34.13 32.52 -10.33
N ASN A 148 33.60 33.40 -11.19
CA ASN A 148 33.17 33.06 -12.56
C ASN A 148 32.19 31.86 -12.64
N ASP A 149 31.17 31.84 -11.79
CA ASP A 149 30.17 30.76 -11.66
C ASP A 149 30.77 29.38 -11.27
N GLN A 150 32.03 29.37 -10.81
CA GLN A 150 32.67 28.21 -10.23
C GLN A 150 32.86 28.43 -8.74
N LEU A 151 32.35 27.49 -7.94
CA LEU A 151 32.62 27.48 -6.52
C LEU A 151 34.04 26.96 -6.29
N ILE A 152 34.89 27.83 -5.74
CA ILE A 152 36.29 27.53 -5.47
C ILE A 152 36.51 27.60 -3.96
N THR A 153 37.25 26.62 -3.44
CA THR A 153 37.69 26.63 -2.04
C THR A 153 38.73 27.72 -1.86
N THR A 154 38.46 28.67 -0.96
CA THR A 154 39.36 29.80 -0.67
C THR A 154 40.08 29.68 0.66
N SER A 155 39.60 28.79 1.54
CA SER A 155 40.30 28.42 2.76
C SER A 155 40.49 26.92 2.88
N GLU A 156 41.76 26.51 2.94
CA GLU A 156 42.21 25.14 3.17
C GLU A 156 42.98 25.07 4.49
N MET A 157 43.03 23.90 5.09
CA MET A 157 43.67 23.70 6.39
C MET A 157 44.81 22.69 6.26
N TYR A 158 45.96 23.01 6.82
CA TYR A 158 47.11 22.14 6.93
C TYR A 158 47.38 21.89 8.41
N ILE A 159 47.47 20.62 8.82
CA ILE A 159 47.92 20.23 10.15
C ILE A 159 49.25 19.53 10.01
N GLN A 160 50.31 20.18 10.46
CA GLN A 160 51.67 19.67 10.36
C GLN A 160 52.11 19.13 11.71
N ILE A 161 52.79 17.99 11.66
CA ILE A 161 53.40 17.36 12.84
C ILE A 161 54.90 17.48 12.64
N VAL A 162 55.47 18.48 13.32
CA VAL A 162 56.86 18.89 13.14
C VAL A 162 57.67 18.51 14.36
N LYS A 163 58.99 18.42 14.19
CA LYS A 163 59.91 18.37 15.32
C LYS A 163 59.73 19.61 16.20
N CYS A 164 59.83 19.44 17.51
CA CYS A 164 59.72 20.57 18.42
C CYS A 164 60.82 21.62 18.18
N THR A 165 60.39 22.86 17.97
CA THR A 165 61.24 24.05 17.83
C THR A 165 60.82 25.07 18.88
N PRO A 166 61.75 25.72 19.61
CA PRO A 166 61.41 26.67 20.67
C PRO A 166 60.56 27.87 20.20
N GLU A 167 60.60 28.20 18.91
CA GLU A 167 59.91 29.34 18.31
C GLU A 167 58.37 29.26 18.41
N TYR A 168 57.82 28.04 18.51
CA TYR A 168 56.38 27.81 18.59
C TYR A 168 55.87 27.58 20.03
N LEU A 169 56.77 27.49 20.99
CA LEU A 169 56.44 27.23 22.39
C LEU A 169 56.06 28.50 23.14
N LYS A 170 55.25 28.36 24.19
CA LYS A 170 54.91 29.46 25.10
C LYS A 170 56.12 29.76 26.01
N ASP A 171 56.21 30.99 26.50
CA ASP A 171 57.30 31.41 27.40
C ASP A 171 57.44 30.46 28.61
N GLY A 172 58.63 29.89 28.79
CA GLY A 172 58.95 28.95 29.88
C GLY A 172 58.71 27.47 29.55
N GLU A 173 58.26 27.13 28.35
CA GLU A 173 58.18 25.76 27.88
C GLU A 173 59.44 25.35 27.10
N GLU A 174 59.92 24.13 27.30
CA GLU A 174 61.09 23.59 26.60
C GLU A 174 60.73 22.35 25.78
N CYS A 175 61.44 22.17 24.66
CA CYS A 175 61.36 20.94 23.87
C CYS A 175 62.03 19.77 24.59
N ALA A 176 61.67 18.55 24.19
CA ALA A 176 62.35 17.34 24.67
C ALA A 176 63.86 17.39 24.40
N THR A 177 64.66 16.78 25.28
CA THR A 177 66.09 16.59 25.04
C THR A 177 66.34 15.66 23.84
N GLU A 178 67.51 15.77 23.21
CA GLU A 178 67.88 14.89 22.09
C GLU A 178 67.85 13.40 22.48
N GLU A 179 68.13 13.07 23.73
CA GLU A 179 68.08 11.70 24.24
C GLU A 179 66.65 11.14 24.22
N ILE A 180 65.67 11.91 24.72
CA ILE A 180 64.25 11.54 24.71
C ILE A 180 63.74 11.47 23.27
N SER A 181 64.14 12.42 22.42
CA SER A 181 63.78 12.42 21.00
C SER A 181 64.30 11.17 20.28
N ASN A 182 65.57 10.80 20.50
CA ASN A 182 66.15 9.60 19.93
C ASN A 182 65.50 8.32 20.50
N GLN A 183 65.15 8.30 21.78
CA GLN A 183 64.39 7.19 22.38
C GLN A 183 63.02 7.02 21.70
N PHE A 184 62.28 8.11 21.46
CA PHE A 184 61.02 8.09 20.73
C PHE A 184 61.19 7.51 19.32
N PHE A 185 62.12 8.02 18.51
CA PHE A 185 62.31 7.52 17.14
C PHE A 185 62.85 6.07 17.07
N ASN A 186 63.42 5.56 18.16
CA ASN A 186 63.84 4.16 18.28
C ASN A 186 62.73 3.23 18.81
N GLN A 187 61.58 3.77 19.25
CA GLN A 187 60.41 2.97 19.62
C GLN A 187 59.79 2.32 18.37
N ALA A 188 59.29 1.10 18.54
CA ALA A 188 58.51 0.44 17.51
C ALA A 188 57.09 1.02 17.49
N GLN A 189 56.48 1.09 16.30
CA GLN A 189 55.06 1.45 16.12
C GLN A 189 54.67 2.85 16.64
N ASN A 190 55.46 3.87 16.31
CA ASN A 190 55.08 5.27 16.53
C ASN A 190 53.91 5.65 15.63
N ILE A 191 52.67 5.47 16.10
CA ILE A 191 51.47 5.65 15.28
C ILE A 191 50.68 6.87 15.77
N ILE A 192 50.37 7.77 14.85
CA ILE A 192 49.44 8.87 15.05
C ILE A 192 48.12 8.50 14.38
N ILE A 193 47.03 8.60 15.14
CA ILE A 193 45.68 8.31 14.66
C ILE A 193 44.99 9.63 14.36
N MET A 194 44.51 9.77 13.13
CA MET A 194 43.56 10.80 12.75
C MET A 194 42.16 10.19 12.69
N GLN A 195 41.24 10.73 13.49
CA GLN A 195 39.83 10.38 13.48
C GLN A 195 39.05 11.45 12.73
N VAL A 196 38.28 11.05 11.73
CA VAL A 196 37.29 11.89 11.07
C VAL A 196 35.90 11.50 11.57
N GLN A 197 35.24 12.43 12.27
CA GLN A 197 33.88 12.27 12.76
C GLN A 197 32.88 12.79 11.72
N TYR A 198 31.96 11.93 11.30
CA TYR A 198 30.88 12.29 10.39
C TYR A 198 29.52 11.98 11.00
N LYS A 199 28.51 12.72 10.55
CA LYS A 199 27.11 12.58 10.99
C LYS A 199 26.25 12.20 9.79
N GLN A 200 25.32 11.28 10.03
CA GLN A 200 24.33 10.85 9.06
C GLN A 200 22.96 10.78 9.72
N LEU A 201 21.90 10.95 8.94
CA LEU A 201 20.55 10.75 9.44
C LEU A 201 20.14 9.28 9.27
N ASN A 202 19.61 8.68 10.32
CA ASN A 202 18.99 7.38 10.26
C ASN A 202 17.68 7.49 9.46
N SER A 203 17.56 6.68 8.41
CA SER A 203 16.40 6.71 7.53
C SER A 203 15.09 6.28 8.20
N LYS A 204 15.13 5.57 9.32
CA LYS A 204 13.90 5.09 9.99
C LYS A 204 13.24 6.19 10.82
N ASP A 205 13.97 6.79 11.73
CA ASP A 205 13.48 7.71 12.76
C ASP A 205 13.95 9.16 12.56
N GLY A 206 14.83 9.42 11.58
CA GLY A 206 15.41 10.72 11.35
C GLY A 206 16.42 11.13 12.43
N SER A 207 16.88 10.21 13.29
CA SER A 207 17.86 10.53 14.32
C SER A 207 19.26 10.74 13.75
N ILE A 208 20.01 11.67 14.33
CA ILE A 208 21.39 11.93 13.95
C ILE A 208 22.27 10.83 14.54
N GLN A 209 22.95 10.08 13.67
CA GLN A 209 23.94 9.09 14.04
C GLN A 209 25.33 9.61 13.73
N SER A 210 26.25 9.46 14.68
CA SER A 210 27.66 9.78 14.49
C SER A 210 28.43 8.50 14.22
N SER A 211 29.39 8.58 13.31
CA SER A 211 30.36 7.51 13.05
C SER A 211 31.75 8.12 12.90
N VAL A 212 32.77 7.29 13.05
CA VAL A 212 34.18 7.70 13.04
C VAL A 212 34.92 6.84 12.05
N GLN A 213 35.78 7.47 11.25
CA GLN A 213 36.77 6.79 10.42
C GLN A 213 38.16 7.11 10.96
N GLU A 214 38.95 6.07 11.20
CA GLU A 214 40.30 6.19 11.75
C GLU A 214 41.34 5.96 10.64
N PHE A 215 42.37 6.79 10.65
CA PHE A 215 43.49 6.71 9.73
C PHE A 215 44.78 6.72 10.54
N PHE A 216 45.68 5.81 10.19
CA PHE A 216 46.92 5.57 10.93
C PHE A 216 48.10 6.11 10.14
N VAL A 217 48.90 6.95 10.78
CA VAL A 217 50.15 7.48 10.25
C VAL A 217 51.28 6.94 11.12
N GLN A 218 52.11 6.07 10.54
CA GLN A 218 53.29 5.56 11.23
C GLN A 218 54.44 6.54 11.02
N ILE A 219 54.95 7.13 12.10
CA ILE A 219 56.02 8.12 12.07
C ILE A 219 57.38 7.44 12.08
N GLU A 220 58.23 7.82 11.13
CA GLU A 220 59.59 7.33 11.00
C GLU A 220 60.57 8.48 10.74
N LYS A 221 61.78 8.37 11.27
CA LYS A 221 62.80 9.44 11.17
C LYS A 221 63.15 9.88 9.73
N PRO A 222 63.25 9.00 8.71
CA PRO A 222 63.62 9.43 7.36
C PRO A 222 62.44 9.90 6.51
N ASN A 223 61.20 9.60 6.92
CA ASN A 223 60.01 9.71 6.08
C ASN A 223 59.05 10.80 6.60
N CYS A 224 58.46 11.52 5.67
CA CYS A 224 57.40 12.49 5.90
C CYS A 224 56.12 11.99 5.21
N TYR A 225 55.04 11.84 5.98
CA TYR A 225 53.77 11.31 5.48
C TYR A 225 52.79 12.46 5.23
N SER A 226 52.33 12.61 3.99
CA SER A 226 51.31 13.58 3.65
C SER A 226 49.96 12.90 3.42
N LEU A 227 48.91 13.34 4.09
CA LEU A 227 47.54 12.86 3.91
C LEU A 227 46.68 13.97 3.30
N ASN A 228 46.34 13.83 2.02
CA ASN A 228 45.38 14.71 1.37
C ASN A 228 43.95 14.23 1.70
N THR A 229 43.32 14.92 2.63
CA THR A 229 42.01 14.60 3.22
C THR A 229 40.94 15.47 2.59
N PHE A 230 40.14 14.85 1.73
CA PHE A 230 39.01 15.49 1.06
C PHE A 230 37.71 15.14 1.79
N LEU A 231 37.21 16.09 2.57
CA LEU A 231 35.95 15.97 3.27
C LEU A 231 34.78 16.03 2.27
N GLN A 232 33.81 15.15 2.51
CA GLN A 232 32.55 15.07 1.77
C GLN A 232 31.42 15.51 2.69
N SER A 233 30.43 16.19 2.14
CA SER A 233 29.22 16.55 2.89
C SER A 233 27.95 16.04 2.22
N SER A 234 26.93 15.88 3.05
CA SER A 234 25.57 15.64 2.61
C SER A 234 24.65 16.74 3.10
N PHE A 235 23.80 17.18 2.20
CA PHE A 235 22.64 18.00 2.50
C PHE A 235 21.40 17.10 2.52
N TYR A 236 20.72 17.08 3.65
CA TYR A 236 19.51 16.30 3.87
C TYR A 236 18.28 17.20 3.79
N GLU A 237 17.33 16.81 2.95
CA GLU A 237 15.99 17.40 2.89
C GLU A 237 15.01 16.37 3.43
N VAL A 238 14.49 16.60 4.64
CA VAL A 238 13.59 15.68 5.33
C VAL A 238 12.15 16.19 5.25
N LYS A 239 11.29 15.42 4.59
CA LYS A 239 9.85 15.65 4.47
C LYS A 239 9.10 14.63 5.31
N ASP A 240 8.78 15.01 6.55
CA ASP A 240 8.16 14.16 7.58
C ASP A 240 6.73 14.58 7.94
N SER A 241 6.08 15.40 7.10
CA SER A 241 4.76 15.96 7.38
C SER A 241 3.64 15.08 6.86
N PHE A 242 2.58 14.88 7.66
CA PHE A 242 1.44 14.02 7.26
C PHE A 242 0.71 14.50 6.00
N LEU A 243 0.53 15.81 5.82
CA LEU A 243 -0.24 16.39 4.72
C LEU A 243 0.59 17.42 3.95
N PHE A 244 0.80 18.57 4.60
CA PHE A 244 1.58 19.68 4.07
C PHE A 244 2.48 20.17 5.19
N GLY A 245 3.76 20.28 4.91
CA GLY A 245 4.68 20.91 5.83
C GLY A 245 5.96 21.27 5.12
N TYR A 246 6.74 22.10 5.81
CA TYR A 246 8.01 22.58 5.30
C TYR A 246 9.07 21.50 5.53
N PRO A 247 9.91 21.22 4.52
CA PRO A 247 11.03 20.30 4.69
C PRO A 247 12.00 20.84 5.75
N LYS A 248 12.56 19.94 6.55
CA LYS A 248 13.67 20.22 7.46
C LYS A 248 14.97 20.01 6.70
N TYR A 249 15.91 20.92 6.88
CA TYR A 249 17.20 20.87 6.22
C TYR A 249 18.31 20.62 7.22
N PHE A 250 19.20 19.70 6.90
CA PHE A 250 20.39 19.42 7.69
C PHE A 250 21.59 19.30 6.77
N GLU A 251 22.74 19.75 7.24
CA GLU A 251 23.97 19.65 6.48
C GLU A 251 25.09 19.14 7.39
N PHE A 252 25.73 18.05 6.98
CA PHE A 252 26.77 17.38 7.76
C PHE A 252 27.93 16.94 6.88
N VAL A 253 29.13 16.88 7.46
CA VAL A 253 30.23 16.06 6.90
C VAL A 253 29.79 14.60 6.99
N ASN A 254 29.79 13.90 5.85
CA ASN A 254 29.27 12.54 5.71
C ASN A 254 30.37 11.50 5.43
N GLY A 255 31.63 11.94 5.34
CA GLY A 255 32.78 11.06 5.12
C GLY A 255 34.02 11.85 4.70
N ALA A 256 35.12 11.11 4.50
CA ALA A 256 36.37 11.65 3.97
C ALA A 256 37.01 10.67 3.00
N LEU A 257 37.56 11.21 1.91
CA LEU A 257 38.45 10.49 1.01
C LEU A 257 39.89 10.91 1.33
N ILE A 258 40.76 9.96 1.63
CA ILE A 258 42.16 10.24 1.92
C ILE A 258 43.05 9.69 0.82
N GLN A 259 43.97 10.52 0.36
CA GLN A 259 45.05 10.15 -0.55
C GLN A 259 46.39 10.27 0.19
N PRO A 260 46.99 9.16 0.62
CA PRO A 260 48.27 9.17 1.29
C PRO A 260 49.42 9.34 0.29
N GLN A 261 50.47 10.03 0.71
CA GLN A 261 51.73 10.20 0.01
C GLN A 261 52.88 10.08 1.02
N THR A 262 54.00 9.55 0.58
CA THR A 262 55.22 9.45 1.39
C THR A 262 56.35 10.16 0.67
N ASN A 263 56.97 11.11 1.36
CA ASN A 263 58.09 11.90 0.89
C ASN A 263 59.27 11.76 1.87
N SER A 264 60.46 12.23 1.51
CA SER A 264 61.56 12.35 2.45
C SER A 264 61.35 13.55 3.39
N VAL A 265 61.85 13.47 4.62
CA VAL A 265 61.82 14.62 5.56
C VAL A 265 62.52 15.84 4.97
N GLN A 266 63.62 15.65 4.23
CA GLN A 266 64.34 16.74 3.55
C GLN A 266 63.46 17.48 2.53
N TYR A 267 62.63 16.75 1.76
CA TYR A 267 61.69 17.37 0.83
C TYR A 267 60.62 18.17 1.58
N CYS A 268 60.05 17.60 2.64
CA CYS A 268 59.04 18.30 3.44
C CYS A 268 59.60 19.54 4.13
N GLN A 269 60.84 19.50 4.61
CA GLN A 269 61.53 20.66 5.18
C GLN A 269 61.71 21.78 4.15
N GLN A 270 62.04 21.45 2.90
CA GLN A 270 62.10 22.44 1.83
C GLN A 270 60.72 23.00 1.46
N ALA A 271 59.68 22.17 1.51
CA ALA A 271 58.32 22.56 1.12
C ALA A 271 57.61 23.41 2.20
N TYR A 272 57.81 23.10 3.48
CA TYR A 272 57.06 23.69 4.59
C TYR A 272 57.93 24.59 5.50
N GLY A 273 59.26 24.56 5.38
CA GLY A 273 60.18 25.31 6.23
C GLY A 273 60.65 24.57 7.48
N ASP A 274 59.84 23.62 7.98
CA ASP A 274 60.11 22.87 9.21
C ASP A 274 60.43 21.39 8.98
N GLU A 275 61.18 20.78 9.90
CA GLU A 275 61.42 19.33 9.93
C GLU A 275 60.10 18.58 10.22
N THR A 276 59.32 18.34 9.17
CA THR A 276 57.96 17.82 9.21
C THR A 276 57.94 16.31 9.00
N TYR A 277 57.27 15.59 9.90
CA TYR A 277 57.13 14.13 9.86
C TYR A 277 55.75 13.69 9.36
N ALA A 278 54.71 14.52 9.55
CA ALA A 278 53.43 14.33 8.91
C ALA A 278 52.77 15.65 8.53
N SER A 279 52.04 15.67 7.43
CA SER A 279 51.27 16.83 6.97
C SER A 279 49.88 16.39 6.53
N LEU A 280 48.85 16.83 7.24
CA LEU A 280 47.45 16.54 6.95
C LEU A 280 46.88 17.74 6.21
N TYR A 281 46.72 17.61 4.91
CA TYR A 281 46.02 18.59 4.10
C TYR A 281 44.52 18.30 4.17
N VAL A 282 43.73 19.25 4.62
CA VAL A 282 42.28 19.09 4.82
C VAL A 282 41.53 20.12 4.01
N VAL A 283 40.68 19.62 3.12
CA VAL A 283 39.88 20.45 2.22
C VAL A 283 38.49 19.85 2.07
N MET A 284 37.48 20.69 1.89
CA MET A 284 36.15 20.26 1.50
C MET A 284 36.02 20.32 -0.03
N LYS A 285 35.46 19.26 -0.64
CA LYS A 285 35.17 19.30 -2.08
C LYS A 285 33.91 20.11 -2.33
N GLY A 286 33.90 20.91 -3.40
CA GLY A 286 32.76 21.75 -3.79
C GLY A 286 31.50 21.01 -4.27
N ASN A 287 31.53 19.68 -4.33
CA ASN A 287 30.36 18.86 -4.67
C ASN A 287 29.72 18.28 -3.40
N GLN A 288 28.42 18.48 -3.26
CA GLN A 288 27.63 17.98 -2.13
C GLN A 288 26.63 16.92 -2.59
N ILE A 289 26.40 15.91 -1.74
CA ILE A 289 25.37 14.90 -1.97
C ILE A 289 24.06 15.40 -1.33
N LYS A 290 23.07 15.76 -2.15
CA LYS A 290 21.70 16.02 -1.72
C LYS A 290 20.96 14.70 -1.55
N THR A 291 20.52 14.43 -0.33
CA THR A 291 19.71 13.27 0.02
C THR A 291 18.33 13.75 0.48
N ILE A 292 17.28 13.35 -0.23
CA ILE A 292 15.90 13.68 0.13
C ILE A 292 15.27 12.46 0.78
N PHE A 293 14.78 12.63 2.00
CA PHE A 293 13.96 11.66 2.72
C PHE A 293 12.50 12.08 2.63
N GLU A 294 11.71 11.32 1.89
CA GLU A 294 10.28 11.53 1.75
C GLU A 294 9.51 10.42 2.47
N TYR A 295 9.00 10.75 3.66
CA TYR A 295 8.13 9.84 4.41
C TYR A 295 6.74 9.77 3.74
N PRO A 296 6.02 8.64 3.88
CA PRO A 296 4.72 8.50 3.25
C PRO A 296 3.73 9.52 3.83
N ASN A 297 3.16 10.33 2.92
CA ASN A 297 2.13 11.30 3.25
C ASN A 297 0.76 10.61 3.35
N ALA A 298 -0.24 11.34 3.83
CA ALA A 298 -1.63 10.87 3.93
C ALA A 298 -2.16 10.31 2.60
N GLY A 299 -1.78 10.92 1.47
CA GLY A 299 -2.14 10.42 0.14
C GLY A 299 -1.59 9.03 -0.15
N ASP A 300 -0.31 8.79 0.16
CA ASP A 300 0.34 7.48 -0.01
C ASP A 300 -0.30 6.43 0.91
N LEU A 301 -0.59 6.80 2.17
CA LEU A 301 -1.26 5.91 3.12
C LEU A 301 -2.69 5.55 2.70
N LEU A 302 -3.47 6.54 2.27
CA LEU A 302 -4.84 6.35 1.78
C LEU A 302 -4.86 5.51 0.51
N ALA A 303 -3.89 5.68 -0.39
CA ALA A 303 -3.75 4.83 -1.57
C ALA A 303 -3.48 3.37 -1.19
N ASN A 304 -2.59 3.14 -0.21
CA ASN A 304 -2.30 1.79 0.29
C ASN A 304 -3.53 1.14 0.96
N ILE A 305 -4.21 1.88 1.85
CA ILE A 305 -5.48 1.46 2.48
C ILE A 305 -6.52 1.16 1.41
N GLY A 306 -6.71 2.07 0.45
CA GLY A 306 -7.68 1.95 -0.62
C GLY A 306 -7.44 0.72 -1.50
N SER A 307 -6.18 0.40 -1.80
CA SER A 307 -5.81 -0.79 -2.58
C SER A 307 -6.27 -2.09 -1.90
N ILE A 308 -5.98 -2.26 -0.61
CA ILE A 308 -6.36 -3.47 0.13
C ILE A 308 -7.86 -3.54 0.38
N VAL A 309 -8.48 -2.40 0.69
CA VAL A 309 -9.94 -2.31 0.79
C VAL A 309 -10.59 -2.73 -0.54
N SER A 310 -10.07 -2.28 -1.68
CA SER A 310 -10.57 -2.68 -3.00
C SER A 310 -10.50 -4.20 -3.23
N ILE A 311 -9.39 -4.84 -2.84
CA ILE A 311 -9.24 -6.31 -2.90
C ILE A 311 -10.27 -6.99 -1.99
N LEU A 312 -10.47 -6.52 -0.76
CA LEU A 312 -11.49 -7.06 0.14
C LEU A 312 -12.90 -6.90 -0.46
N PHE A 313 -13.17 -5.78 -1.13
CA PHE A 313 -14.42 -5.58 -1.85
C PHE A 313 -14.55 -6.43 -3.12
N MET A 314 -13.47 -7.01 -3.69
CA MET A 314 -13.63 -8.02 -4.75
C MET A 314 -14.30 -9.30 -4.24
N LEU A 315 -14.16 -9.64 -2.95
CA LEU A 315 -14.90 -10.77 -2.34
C LEU A 315 -16.42 -10.58 -2.42
N ARG A 316 -16.91 -9.35 -2.62
CA ARG A 316 -18.31 -9.07 -2.96
C ARG A 316 -18.80 -9.95 -4.09
N HIS A 317 -18.00 -10.13 -5.14
CA HIS A 317 -18.45 -10.85 -6.32
C HIS A 317 -18.81 -12.30 -5.98
N LEU A 318 -17.98 -12.95 -5.14
CA LEU A 318 -18.27 -14.29 -4.62
C LEU A 318 -19.55 -14.29 -3.76
N ILE A 319 -19.72 -13.29 -2.89
CA ILE A 319 -20.91 -13.19 -2.03
C ILE A 319 -22.19 -13.01 -2.86
N VAL A 320 -22.14 -12.19 -3.92
CA VAL A 320 -23.26 -12.00 -4.85
C VAL A 320 -23.60 -13.31 -5.57
N ILE A 321 -22.60 -14.08 -6.01
CA ILE A 321 -22.80 -15.40 -6.61
C ILE A 321 -23.48 -16.35 -5.61
N PHE A 322 -23.00 -16.42 -4.37
CA PHE A 322 -23.63 -17.24 -3.33
C PHE A 322 -25.06 -16.79 -3.03
N ASN A 323 -25.29 -15.49 -2.86
CA ASN A 323 -26.61 -14.92 -2.62
C ASN A 323 -27.58 -15.23 -3.78
N SER A 324 -27.11 -15.18 -5.02
CA SER A 324 -27.90 -15.57 -6.21
C SER A 324 -28.25 -17.06 -6.19
N HIS A 325 -27.29 -17.93 -5.86
CA HIS A 325 -27.55 -19.37 -5.73
C HIS A 325 -28.59 -19.67 -4.64
N PHE A 326 -28.48 -19.05 -3.46
CA PHE A 326 -29.46 -19.21 -2.38
C PHE A 326 -30.84 -18.67 -2.74
N LEU A 327 -30.90 -17.57 -3.48
CA LEU A 327 -32.14 -17.02 -3.99
C LEU A 327 -32.82 -18.00 -4.95
N ASN A 328 -32.08 -18.60 -5.88
CA ASN A 328 -32.62 -19.59 -6.81
C ASN A 328 -33.16 -20.83 -6.09
N GLU A 329 -32.39 -21.39 -5.15
CA GLU A 329 -32.84 -22.52 -4.32
C GLU A 329 -34.12 -22.19 -3.55
N LYS A 330 -34.23 -20.97 -3.02
CA LYS A 330 -35.43 -20.52 -2.32
C LYS A 330 -36.63 -20.43 -3.25
N ILE A 331 -36.48 -19.82 -4.42
CA ILE A 331 -37.55 -19.70 -5.42
C ILE A 331 -38.04 -21.09 -5.86
N VAL A 332 -37.11 -21.99 -6.16
CA VAL A 332 -37.44 -23.38 -6.52
C VAL A 332 -38.20 -24.06 -5.38
N HIS A 333 -37.76 -23.92 -4.13
CA HIS A 333 -38.44 -24.49 -2.98
C HIS A 333 -39.86 -23.93 -2.78
N ASP A 334 -40.03 -22.62 -2.91
CA ASP A 334 -41.32 -21.94 -2.78
C ASP A 334 -42.28 -22.43 -3.90
N LEU A 335 -41.78 -22.59 -5.14
CA LEU A 335 -42.56 -23.14 -6.25
C LEU A 335 -42.94 -24.61 -6.06
N ILE A 336 -42.02 -25.47 -5.62
CA ILE A 336 -42.36 -26.86 -5.28
C ILE A 336 -43.49 -26.89 -4.25
N THR A 337 -43.42 -26.02 -3.24
CA THR A 337 -44.44 -25.93 -2.19
C THR A 337 -45.80 -25.51 -2.75
N TYR A 338 -45.85 -24.60 -3.73
CA TYR A 338 -47.10 -24.22 -4.39
C TYR A 338 -47.72 -25.38 -5.19
N TYR A 339 -46.91 -26.16 -5.92
CA TYR A 339 -47.41 -27.30 -6.70
C TYR A 339 -47.72 -28.54 -5.85
N TYR A 340 -47.02 -28.70 -4.72
CA TYR A 340 -47.12 -29.86 -3.83
C TYR A 340 -47.33 -29.40 -2.38
N PRO A 341 -48.57 -29.19 -1.94
CA PRO A 341 -48.87 -28.64 -0.61
C PRO A 341 -48.45 -29.56 0.55
N GLN A 342 -48.17 -30.84 0.29
CA GLN A 342 -47.65 -31.82 1.25
C GLN A 342 -46.12 -31.71 1.42
N PHE A 343 -45.42 -31.01 0.52
CA PHE A 343 -43.97 -30.90 0.52
C PHE A 343 -43.37 -30.27 1.80
N PRO A 344 -43.99 -29.24 2.42
CA PRO A 344 -43.52 -28.68 3.70
C PRO A 344 -43.56 -29.66 4.87
N GLN A 345 -44.34 -30.75 4.76
CA GLN A 345 -44.46 -31.77 5.80
C GLN A 345 -43.27 -32.75 5.78
N ILE A 346 -42.42 -32.69 4.74
CA ILE A 346 -41.22 -33.51 4.59
C ILE A 346 -40.06 -32.84 5.35
N LYS A 347 -39.53 -33.53 6.37
CA LYS A 347 -38.35 -33.08 7.10
C LYS A 347 -37.08 -33.64 6.44
N ILE A 348 -36.28 -32.76 5.87
CA ILE A 348 -35.02 -33.09 5.18
C ILE A 348 -33.85 -32.79 6.13
N TYR A 349 -33.08 -33.81 6.50
CA TYR A 349 -31.84 -33.67 7.27
C TYR A 349 -30.65 -33.68 6.32
N LYS A 350 -29.86 -32.60 6.36
CA LYS A 350 -28.66 -32.43 5.54
C LYS A 350 -27.40 -32.50 6.40
N ASN A 351 -26.29 -32.97 5.83
CA ASN A 351 -24.98 -32.95 6.49
C ASN A 351 -24.31 -31.57 6.39
N TRP A 352 -23.14 -31.39 7.03
CA TRP A 352 -22.33 -30.17 6.92
C TRP A 352 -21.90 -29.86 5.47
N LYS A 353 -21.73 -30.89 4.63
CA LYS A 353 -21.50 -30.79 3.18
C LYS A 353 -22.77 -30.51 2.35
N ARG A 354 -23.93 -30.34 3.01
CA ARG A 354 -25.27 -30.11 2.42
C ARG A 354 -25.91 -31.29 1.69
N ASP A 355 -25.31 -32.47 1.72
CA ASP A 355 -25.92 -33.68 1.19
C ASP A 355 -27.12 -34.13 2.04
N ILE A 356 -28.18 -34.61 1.40
CA ILE A 356 -29.38 -35.13 2.08
C ILE A 356 -29.04 -36.51 2.66
N VAL A 357 -29.11 -36.64 3.98
CA VAL A 357 -28.76 -37.88 4.72
C VAL A 357 -30.00 -38.63 5.17
N LYS A 358 -31.10 -37.91 5.46
CA LYS A 358 -32.34 -38.53 5.91
C LYS A 358 -33.55 -37.69 5.52
N VAL A 359 -34.62 -38.35 5.09
CA VAL A 359 -35.89 -37.73 4.74
C VAL A 359 -36.99 -38.42 5.53
N VAL A 360 -37.78 -37.64 6.26
CA VAL A 360 -38.86 -38.15 7.12
C VAL A 360 -40.17 -37.49 6.72
N LEU A 361 -41.19 -38.30 6.43
CA LEU A 361 -42.56 -37.87 6.20
C LEU A 361 -43.44 -38.55 7.27
N HIS A 362 -44.17 -37.76 8.08
CA HIS A 362 -45.05 -38.29 9.12
C HIS A 362 -44.41 -39.38 10.02
N ASN A 363 -43.17 -39.15 10.47
CA ASN A 363 -42.35 -40.08 11.27
C ASN A 363 -41.93 -41.39 10.58
N GLN A 364 -42.22 -41.58 9.29
CA GLN A 364 -41.69 -42.68 8.49
C GLN A 364 -40.48 -42.22 7.68
N GLN A 365 -39.43 -43.04 7.68
CA GLN A 365 -38.24 -42.79 6.88
C GLN A 365 -38.53 -43.19 5.43
N LEU A 366 -38.41 -42.23 4.52
CA LEU A 366 -38.54 -42.48 3.08
C LEU A 366 -37.25 -43.08 2.53
N ASP A 367 -37.35 -43.83 1.45
CA ASP A 367 -36.17 -44.25 0.70
C ASP A 367 -35.46 -43.03 0.11
N LEU A 368 -34.18 -42.90 0.44
CA LEU A 368 -33.35 -41.77 0.10
C LEU A 368 -33.08 -41.71 -1.41
N ASN A 369 -32.92 -42.87 -2.06
CA ASN A 369 -32.62 -42.94 -3.49
C ASN A 369 -33.82 -42.54 -4.35
N GLU A 370 -35.01 -43.04 -4.02
CA GLU A 370 -36.25 -42.65 -4.69
C GLU A 370 -36.58 -41.17 -4.49
N TYR A 371 -36.43 -40.67 -3.25
CA TYR A 371 -36.65 -39.25 -2.97
C TYR A 371 -35.69 -38.34 -3.73
N LEU A 372 -34.39 -38.70 -3.79
CA LEU A 372 -33.41 -37.90 -4.54
C LEU A 372 -33.75 -37.82 -6.02
N ARG A 373 -34.14 -38.95 -6.65
CA ARG A 373 -34.58 -38.97 -8.06
C ARG A 373 -35.82 -38.12 -8.29
N PHE A 374 -36.81 -38.24 -7.39
CA PHE A 374 -38.03 -37.44 -7.45
C PHE A 374 -37.74 -35.93 -7.32
N TYR A 375 -36.93 -35.55 -6.31
CA TYR A 375 -36.58 -34.16 -6.05
C TYR A 375 -35.77 -33.55 -7.20
N GLN A 376 -34.79 -34.28 -7.74
CA GLN A 376 -34.00 -33.83 -8.90
C GLN A 376 -34.88 -33.61 -10.14
N ASN A 377 -35.79 -34.55 -10.43
CA ASN A 377 -36.71 -34.43 -11.57
C ASN A 377 -37.64 -33.23 -11.44
N ILE A 378 -38.23 -33.03 -10.25
CA ILE A 378 -39.10 -31.86 -9.99
C ILE A 378 -38.32 -30.55 -10.06
N LYS A 379 -37.13 -30.51 -9.45
CA LYS A 379 -36.26 -29.34 -9.49
C LYS A 379 -35.93 -28.96 -10.93
N GLN A 380 -35.49 -29.91 -11.75
CA GLN A 380 -35.18 -29.69 -13.16
C GLN A 380 -36.39 -29.17 -13.93
N LYS A 381 -37.58 -29.75 -13.72
CA LYS A 381 -38.83 -29.29 -14.34
C LYS A 381 -39.20 -27.86 -13.94
N ILE A 382 -39.01 -27.50 -12.67
CA ILE A 382 -39.31 -26.16 -12.16
C ILE A 382 -38.29 -25.15 -12.66
N GLU A 383 -37.00 -25.48 -12.66
CA GLU A 383 -35.94 -24.62 -13.21
C GLU A 383 -36.17 -24.33 -14.70
N GLN A 384 -36.56 -25.35 -15.48
CA GLN A 384 -36.93 -25.17 -16.89
C GLN A 384 -38.17 -24.28 -17.04
N LYS A 385 -39.19 -24.44 -16.19
CA LYS A 385 -40.40 -23.58 -16.20
C LYS A 385 -40.15 -22.15 -15.73
N LEU A 386 -39.14 -21.94 -14.89
CA LEU A 386 -38.73 -20.64 -14.38
C LEU A 386 -37.92 -19.84 -15.42
N THR A 387 -37.60 -20.39 -16.58
CA THR A 387 -36.94 -19.60 -17.63
C THR A 387 -37.88 -18.51 -18.14
N PHE A 388 -37.33 -17.33 -18.40
CA PHE A 388 -38.11 -16.18 -18.87
C PHE A 388 -38.92 -16.51 -20.13
N VAL A 389 -38.31 -17.29 -21.04
CA VAL A 389 -38.96 -17.77 -22.28
C VAL A 389 -40.21 -18.61 -21.97
N ASN A 390 -40.13 -19.54 -21.01
CA ASN A 390 -41.30 -20.34 -20.62
C ASN A 390 -42.37 -19.52 -19.91
N MET A 391 -42.00 -18.52 -19.10
CA MET A 391 -42.99 -17.65 -18.46
C MET A 391 -43.76 -16.84 -19.51
N VAL A 392 -43.07 -16.25 -20.48
CA VAL A 392 -43.71 -15.52 -21.59
C VAL A 392 -44.60 -16.45 -22.41
N TYR A 393 -44.11 -17.66 -22.71
CA TYR A 393 -44.88 -18.68 -23.42
C TYR A 393 -46.16 -19.09 -22.66
N GLU A 394 -46.08 -19.38 -21.37
CA GLU A 394 -47.25 -19.77 -20.58
C GLU A 394 -48.25 -18.60 -20.41
N ILE A 395 -47.76 -17.37 -20.25
CA ILE A 395 -48.62 -16.16 -20.25
C ILE A 395 -49.34 -16.02 -21.60
N SER A 396 -48.64 -16.26 -22.72
CA SER A 396 -49.23 -16.21 -24.05
C SER A 396 -50.30 -17.29 -24.26
N ARG A 397 -50.09 -18.50 -23.72
CA ARG A 397 -51.09 -19.58 -23.77
C ARG A 397 -52.32 -19.26 -22.92
N ILE A 398 -52.13 -18.69 -21.73
CA ILE A 398 -53.23 -18.22 -20.89
C ILE A 398 -54.01 -17.14 -21.63
N TYR A 399 -53.31 -16.19 -22.26
CA TYR A 399 -53.94 -15.14 -23.07
C TYR A 399 -54.78 -15.74 -24.21
N ILE A 400 -54.25 -16.71 -24.96
CA ILE A 400 -54.97 -17.41 -26.02
C ILE A 400 -56.17 -18.19 -25.48
N LEU A 401 -56.02 -18.90 -24.36
CA LEU A 401 -57.11 -19.65 -23.71
C LEU A 401 -58.24 -18.73 -23.22
N ILE A 402 -57.91 -17.56 -22.67
CA ILE A 402 -58.89 -16.54 -22.27
C ILE A 402 -59.60 -15.96 -23.49
N ARG A 403 -58.88 -15.79 -24.61
CA ARG A 403 -59.42 -15.28 -25.88
C ARG A 403 -60.24 -16.33 -26.65
N ALA A 404 -60.10 -17.62 -26.34
CA ALA A 404 -60.89 -18.68 -26.95
C ALA A 404 -62.37 -18.57 -26.54
N ASP A 405 -63.23 -18.49 -27.57
CA ASP A 405 -64.64 -18.08 -27.49
C ASP A 405 -65.50 -18.93 -26.52
N LYS A 406 -65.16 -20.21 -26.38
CA LYS A 406 -65.83 -21.16 -25.48
C LYS A 406 -65.58 -20.86 -23.99
N LEU A 407 -64.37 -20.39 -23.64
CA LEU A 407 -63.99 -20.06 -22.27
C LEU A 407 -64.53 -18.68 -21.85
N GLN A 408 -64.57 -17.74 -22.81
CA GLN A 408 -65.11 -16.40 -22.60
C GLN A 408 -66.60 -16.45 -22.21
N ASN A 409 -67.36 -17.35 -22.83
CA ASN A 409 -68.77 -17.56 -22.50
C ASN A 409 -68.99 -18.21 -21.11
N GLU A 410 -68.11 -19.12 -20.68
CA GLU A 410 -68.17 -19.70 -19.32
C GLU A 410 -67.68 -18.71 -18.25
N ILE A 411 -66.66 -17.88 -18.52
CA ILE A 411 -66.23 -16.80 -17.63
C ILE A 411 -67.32 -15.73 -17.49
N LYS A 412 -67.99 -15.36 -18.59
CA LYS A 412 -69.17 -14.47 -18.57
C LYS A 412 -70.31 -15.08 -17.74
N LYS A 413 -70.56 -16.39 -17.84
CA LYS A 413 -71.55 -17.09 -16.99
C LYS A 413 -71.15 -17.12 -15.51
N CYS A 414 -69.87 -17.35 -15.19
CA CYS A 414 -69.37 -17.28 -13.82
C CYS A 414 -69.51 -15.88 -13.22
N HIS A 415 -69.26 -14.83 -14.00
CA HIS A 415 -69.51 -13.44 -13.59
C HIS A 415 -71.01 -13.09 -13.45
N ALA A 416 -71.90 -13.80 -14.14
CA ALA A 416 -73.35 -13.66 -13.98
C ALA A 416 -73.89 -14.37 -12.73
N VAL A 417 -73.17 -15.36 -12.18
CA VAL A 417 -73.46 -15.99 -10.89
C VAL A 417 -72.77 -15.18 -9.77
N GLY A 418 -73.17 -13.91 -9.64
CA GLY A 418 -72.76 -13.07 -8.51
C GLY A 418 -73.58 -13.39 -7.26
N LEU A 419 -72.93 -13.37 -6.10
CA LEU A 419 -73.61 -13.36 -4.78
C LEU A 419 -74.62 -12.18 -4.74
N LYS A 420 -75.88 -12.46 -4.39
CA LYS A 420 -76.90 -11.42 -4.19
C LYS A 420 -76.45 -10.46 -3.08
N LEU A 421 -76.34 -9.18 -3.42
CA LEU A 421 -76.21 -8.08 -2.46
C LEU A 421 -77.58 -7.84 -1.80
N ASP A 422 -77.93 -8.61 -0.77
CA ASP A 422 -79.19 -8.41 0.00
C ASP A 422 -79.15 -7.20 0.96
N HIS A 423 -78.13 -6.34 0.87
CA HIS A 423 -77.97 -5.18 1.76
C HIS A 423 -77.63 -3.88 1.04
N LEU A 424 -78.35 -3.54 -0.02
CA LEU A 424 -78.54 -2.13 -0.42
C LEU A 424 -79.98 -1.94 -0.90
N LYS A 425 -80.86 -1.51 -0.01
CA LYS A 425 -82.12 -0.87 -0.39
C LYS A 425 -81.77 0.46 -1.08
N LEU A 426 -81.51 0.44 -2.38
CA LEU A 426 -81.60 1.64 -3.20
C LEU A 426 -83.05 1.75 -3.70
N SER A 427 -83.72 2.76 -3.17
CA SER A 427 -85.03 3.24 -3.56
C SER A 427 -85.11 3.50 -5.08
N SER A 428 -86.09 2.84 -5.70
CA SER A 428 -86.83 3.27 -6.90
C SER A 428 -86.03 3.92 -8.02
N VAL A 429 -85.45 3.09 -8.88
CA VAL A 429 -85.41 3.39 -10.33
C VAL A 429 -85.89 2.14 -11.06
N VAL A 430 -87.05 2.24 -11.68
CA VAL A 430 -87.56 1.23 -12.62
C VAL A 430 -86.66 1.28 -13.85
N ILE A 431 -85.79 0.30 -14.01
CA ILE A 431 -85.08 0.05 -15.27
C ILE A 431 -85.71 -1.18 -15.89
N ASP A 432 -86.43 -0.95 -16.97
CA ASP A 432 -87.15 -1.94 -17.76
C ASP A 432 -86.17 -2.97 -18.36
N PRO A 433 -86.28 -4.28 -18.04
CA PRO A 433 -85.31 -5.29 -18.47
C PRO A 433 -85.39 -5.65 -19.97
N PHE A 434 -86.16 -4.91 -20.76
CA PHE A 434 -86.28 -5.08 -22.22
C PHE A 434 -85.96 -3.80 -23.03
N SER A 435 -85.26 -2.82 -22.43
CA SER A 435 -84.67 -1.76 -23.26
C SER A 435 -83.53 -2.34 -24.10
N LYS A 436 -83.76 -2.39 -25.41
CA LYS A 436 -82.77 -2.73 -26.43
C LYS A 436 -81.47 -1.98 -26.15
N SER A 437 -80.45 -2.69 -25.71
CA SER A 437 -79.09 -2.17 -25.70
C SER A 437 -78.71 -1.88 -27.15
N SER A 438 -78.48 -0.60 -27.43
CA SER A 438 -77.86 -0.12 -28.66
C SER A 438 -76.38 -0.52 -28.66
N CYS A 439 -76.14 -1.81 -28.87
CA CYS A 439 -74.88 -2.41 -29.30
C CYS A 439 -75.21 -3.56 -30.25
N THR A 440 -75.91 -3.25 -31.35
CA THR A 440 -76.11 -4.16 -32.47
C THR A 440 -75.83 -3.43 -33.77
N SER A 441 -74.54 -3.37 -34.11
CA SER A 441 -74.00 -3.32 -35.49
C SER A 441 -72.52 -2.89 -35.46
N ARG A 442 -71.69 -3.65 -34.75
CA ARG A 442 -70.39 -4.00 -35.34
C ARG A 442 -70.50 -5.46 -35.71
N GLU A 443 -70.35 -5.70 -36.99
CA GLU A 443 -70.36 -7.01 -37.60
C GLU A 443 -69.56 -7.99 -36.73
N ILE A 444 -70.17 -9.15 -36.49
CA ILE A 444 -69.45 -10.33 -36.08
C ILE A 444 -68.58 -10.69 -37.29
N GLU A 445 -67.41 -10.07 -37.41
CA GLU A 445 -66.30 -10.74 -38.05
C GLU A 445 -66.02 -11.95 -37.17
N GLU A 446 -66.25 -13.14 -37.72
CA GLU A 446 -65.56 -14.34 -37.25
C GLU A 446 -64.07 -14.00 -37.22
N GLN A 447 -63.55 -13.62 -36.06
CA GLN A 447 -62.10 -13.51 -35.84
C GLN A 447 -61.54 -14.93 -35.81
N THR A 448 -61.46 -15.54 -36.99
CA THR A 448 -60.45 -16.54 -37.29
C THR A 448 -59.10 -15.89 -37.03
N LEU A 449 -58.21 -16.59 -36.32
CA LEU A 449 -56.81 -16.18 -36.11
C LEU A 449 -56.24 -15.72 -37.47
N ASN A 450 -55.91 -14.42 -37.59
CA ASN A 450 -55.30 -13.89 -38.81
C ASN A 450 -53.78 -14.17 -38.78
N ASP A 451 -53.16 -14.19 -39.95
CA ASP A 451 -51.72 -14.47 -40.13
C ASP A 451 -50.81 -13.52 -39.31
N GLU A 452 -51.30 -12.33 -38.93
CA GLU A 452 -50.61 -11.41 -38.02
C GLU A 452 -50.52 -11.93 -36.57
N ASP A 453 -51.54 -12.66 -36.08
CA ASP A 453 -51.52 -13.30 -34.75
C ASP A 453 -50.59 -14.53 -34.75
N ILE A 454 -50.37 -15.17 -35.91
CA ILE A 454 -49.41 -16.26 -36.12
C ILE A 454 -47.98 -15.71 -36.18
N GLY A 455 -47.79 -14.52 -36.77
CA GLY A 455 -46.50 -13.82 -36.87
C GLY A 455 -45.89 -13.45 -35.50
N ILE A 456 -46.72 -13.21 -34.49
CA ILE A 456 -46.25 -12.96 -33.10
C ILE A 456 -45.69 -14.23 -32.45
N LEU A 457 -46.09 -15.42 -32.93
CA LEU A 457 -45.70 -16.73 -32.39
C LEU A 457 -44.63 -17.44 -33.23
N SER A 458 -44.39 -17.03 -34.48
CA SER A 458 -43.32 -17.57 -35.32
C SER A 458 -41.98 -16.87 -35.01
N LEU A 459 -41.10 -17.58 -34.30
CA LEU A 459 -39.68 -17.26 -34.12
C LEU A 459 -38.89 -17.38 -35.46
N GLN A 460 -39.22 -16.60 -36.49
CA GLN A 460 -38.47 -16.63 -37.75
C GLN A 460 -37.98 -15.29 -38.30
N GLU A 461 -38.28 -14.15 -37.69
CA GLU A 461 -37.66 -12.87 -38.07
C GLU A 461 -36.97 -12.15 -36.91
N ARG A 462 -35.91 -12.78 -36.38
CA ARG A 462 -34.77 -12.07 -35.78
C ARG A 462 -33.44 -12.70 -36.20
N GLN A 463 -33.25 -12.82 -37.50
CA GLN A 463 -31.89 -12.87 -38.06
C GLN A 463 -31.68 -11.61 -38.87
N ILE A 464 -31.19 -10.55 -38.21
CA ILE A 464 -30.26 -9.54 -38.75
C ILE A 464 -29.86 -8.68 -37.55
N GLN A 465 -28.55 -8.70 -37.24
CA GLN A 465 -27.81 -7.90 -36.24
C GLN A 465 -27.80 -8.36 -34.77
N SER A 466 -27.13 -9.49 -34.51
CA SER A 466 -26.11 -9.52 -33.44
C SER A 466 -25.07 -10.60 -33.73
N LYS A 467 -23.91 -10.21 -34.27
CA LYS A 467 -22.71 -11.05 -34.24
C LYS A 467 -22.18 -11.05 -32.80
N VAL A 468 -22.64 -12.00 -31.99
CA VAL A 468 -21.92 -12.49 -30.82
C VAL A 468 -22.10 -14.00 -30.86
N GLN A 469 -20.99 -14.73 -31.03
CA GLN A 469 -20.98 -16.19 -30.95
C GLN A 469 -21.41 -16.61 -29.54
N ILE A 470 -22.54 -17.31 -29.45
CA ILE A 470 -22.98 -18.07 -28.29
C ILE A 470 -22.98 -19.55 -28.73
N PRO A 471 -22.48 -20.50 -27.91
CA PRO A 471 -22.32 -21.90 -28.31
C PRO A 471 -23.68 -22.65 -28.29
N ASP A 472 -23.90 -23.47 -29.32
CA ASP A 472 -24.79 -24.64 -29.41
C ASP A 472 -26.15 -24.58 -28.66
N GLU A 473 -27.06 -23.71 -29.12
CA GLU A 473 -28.49 -23.72 -28.73
C GLU A 473 -29.37 -24.62 -29.63
N GLU A 474 -28.84 -25.22 -30.70
CA GLU A 474 -29.64 -26.04 -31.63
C GLU A 474 -30.13 -27.37 -31.01
N ALA A 475 -29.43 -27.88 -29.99
CA ALA A 475 -29.81 -29.13 -29.32
C ALA A 475 -31.05 -29.01 -28.41
N ASP A 476 -31.34 -27.80 -27.89
CA ASP A 476 -32.43 -27.57 -26.93
C ASP A 476 -33.79 -27.30 -27.60
N LEU A 477 -33.79 -26.84 -28.85
CA LEU A 477 -35.02 -26.62 -29.63
C LEU A 477 -35.77 -27.92 -29.92
N ILE A 478 -35.06 -29.02 -30.20
CA ILE A 478 -35.67 -30.34 -30.46
C ILE A 478 -36.32 -30.88 -29.18
N ASN A 479 -35.69 -30.65 -28.02
CA ASN A 479 -36.23 -31.03 -26.70
C ASN A 479 -37.48 -30.21 -26.32
N PHE A 480 -37.53 -28.92 -26.66
CA PHE A 480 -38.65 -28.03 -26.34
C PHE A 480 -39.99 -28.51 -26.94
N TYR A 481 -39.98 -28.99 -28.19
CA TYR A 481 -41.19 -29.46 -28.88
C TYR A 481 -41.64 -30.86 -28.42
N ASP A 482 -40.71 -31.77 -28.15
CA ASP A 482 -41.04 -33.13 -27.69
C ASP A 482 -41.57 -33.15 -26.25
N ILE A 483 -41.10 -32.25 -25.38
CA ILE A 483 -41.55 -32.14 -23.99
C ILE A 483 -42.97 -31.56 -23.88
N ASN A 484 -43.37 -30.70 -24.82
CA ASN A 484 -44.67 -30.01 -24.82
C ASN A 484 -45.73 -30.66 -25.72
N LYS A 485 -45.43 -31.84 -26.29
CA LYS A 485 -46.36 -32.56 -27.17
C LYS A 485 -47.51 -33.16 -26.35
N VAL A 486 -48.71 -32.62 -26.51
CA VAL A 486 -49.95 -33.21 -25.99
C VAL A 486 -50.25 -34.47 -26.80
N LYS A 487 -50.18 -35.65 -26.19
CA LYS A 487 -50.76 -36.88 -26.76
C LYS A 487 -52.27 -36.84 -26.49
N PHE A 488 -53.07 -36.92 -27.55
CA PHE A 488 -54.50 -37.18 -27.47
C PHE A 488 -54.77 -38.63 -27.07
#